data_AF-A0A2N3DXK1-F1
#
_entry.id   AF-A0A2N3DXK1-F1
#
_cell.length_a   1.000
_cell.length_b   1.000
_cell.length_c   1.000
_cell.angle_alpha   90.00
_cell.angle_beta   90.00
_cell.angle_gamma   90.00
#
_symmetry.space_group_name_H-M   'P 1'
#
loop_
_entity.id
_entity.type
_entity.pdbx_description
1 polymer ?
#
loop_
_entity_poly.entity_id
_entity_poly.type
_entity_poly.pdbx_seq_one_letter_code
_entity_poly.pdbx_strand_id
1 'polypeptide(L)'
;FADGLALLFTTASIVLSAWALYQPQMISLPVAAFLIPTIGSFAFKFVRSLWLYAVRVKDCSFLESLGAGVAALGLTHTVAKAMLNGMITTSKPFIRTPKCEDKPPLAAAFIQVREESLMLALLWGVAVAFLTSPHFADSHSLLWVGVLLVQSVPYASAVLLSLINVMPSLFRRNEKSEASGVLSPAE
;
A
#
# COMPACT_ATOMS: atom_id res chain seq x y z
N PHE A 1 -1.67 -4.37 -17.12
CA PHE A 1 -2.95 -3.67 -17.32
C PHE A 1 -3.77 -3.58 -16.04
N ALA A 2 -4.08 -4.71 -15.38
CA ALA A 2 -4.93 -4.76 -14.19
C ALA A 2 -4.48 -3.81 -13.05
N ASP A 3 -3.19 -3.75 -12.72
CA ASP A 3 -2.71 -2.88 -11.62
C ASP A 3 -2.87 -1.38 -11.94
N GLY A 4 -2.66 -0.98 -13.19
CA GLY A 4 -2.91 0.40 -13.64
C GLY A 4 -4.39 0.78 -13.53
N LEU A 5 -5.29 -0.12 -13.94
CA LEU A 5 -6.73 0.08 -13.77
C LEU A 5 -7.13 0.16 -12.30
N ALA A 6 -6.55 -0.70 -11.45
CA ALA A 6 -6.81 -0.69 -10.01
C ALA A 6 -6.37 0.63 -9.36
N LEU A 7 -5.26 1.23 -9.79
CA LEU A 7 -4.81 2.54 -9.34
C LEU A 7 -5.76 3.67 -9.78
N LEU A 8 -6.24 3.63 -11.03
CA LEU A 8 -7.25 4.59 -11.51
C LEU A 8 -8.55 4.46 -10.71
N PHE A 9 -9.00 3.22 -10.47
CA PHE A 9 -10.19 2.95 -9.68
C PHE A 9 -10.04 3.44 -8.24
N THR A 10 -8.88 3.19 -7.61
CA THR A 10 -8.61 3.69 -6.25
C THR A 10 -8.62 5.22 -6.19
N THR A 11 -7.97 5.88 -7.15
CA THR A 11 -7.97 7.35 -7.23
C THR A 11 -9.39 7.89 -7.41
N ALA A 12 -10.19 7.27 -8.30
CA ALA A 12 -11.59 7.63 -8.49
C ALA A 12 -12.43 7.39 -7.22
N SER A 13 -12.20 6.28 -6.50
CA SER A 13 -12.85 5.99 -5.23
C SER A 13 -12.57 7.06 -4.18
N ILE A 14 -11.32 7.53 -4.06
CA ILE A 14 -10.94 8.61 -3.13
C ILE A 14 -11.65 9.92 -3.52
N VAL A 15 -11.60 10.30 -4.80
CA VAL A 15 -12.22 11.54 -5.29
C VAL A 15 -13.74 11.52 -5.10
N LEU A 16 -14.39 10.43 -5.49
CA LEU A 16 -15.84 10.25 -5.31
C LEU A 16 -16.22 10.32 -3.84
N SER A 17 -15.44 9.68 -2.98
CA SER A 17 -15.69 9.67 -1.55
C SER A 17 -15.52 11.05 -0.91
N ALA A 18 -14.47 11.79 -1.27
CA ALA A 18 -14.27 13.15 -0.82
C ALA A 18 -15.42 14.06 -1.28
N TRP A 19 -15.89 13.88 -2.52
CA TRP A 19 -17.05 14.60 -3.03
C TRP A 19 -18.33 14.25 -2.27
N ALA A 20 -18.58 12.96 -2.01
CA ALA A 20 -19.75 12.51 -1.25
C ALA A 20 -19.76 13.09 0.17
N LEU A 21 -18.60 13.18 0.83
CA LEU A 21 -18.47 13.82 2.13
C LEU A 21 -18.69 15.34 2.07
N TYR A 22 -18.31 16.00 0.98
CA TYR A 22 -18.55 17.44 0.78
C TYR A 22 -20.02 17.78 0.49
N GLN A 23 -20.71 16.95 -0.30
CA GLN A 23 -22.14 17.11 -0.64
C GLN A 23 -22.91 15.80 -0.47
N PRO A 24 -23.33 15.47 0.77
CA PRO A 24 -23.97 14.19 1.07
C PRO A 24 -25.35 14.02 0.41
N GLN A 25 -26.04 15.11 0.07
CA GLN A 25 -27.39 15.04 -0.49
C GLN A 25 -27.42 14.82 -2.02
N MET A 26 -26.30 15.01 -2.72
CA MET A 26 -26.24 15.01 -4.19
C MET A 26 -25.66 13.72 -4.78
N ILE A 27 -24.97 12.92 -3.98
CA ILE A 27 -24.21 11.75 -4.44
C ILE A 27 -24.73 10.50 -3.75
N SER A 28 -25.18 9.54 -4.55
CA SER A 28 -25.38 8.17 -4.08
C SER A 28 -24.09 7.36 -4.25
N LEU A 29 -23.76 6.55 -3.24
CA LEU A 29 -22.62 5.65 -3.32
C LEU A 29 -22.89 4.54 -4.35
N PRO A 30 -21.84 4.01 -5.03
CA PRO A 30 -22.00 2.96 -6.03
C PRO A 30 -22.74 1.74 -5.49
N VAL A 31 -23.63 1.15 -6.31
CA VAL A 31 -24.44 0.00 -5.89
C VAL A 31 -23.54 -1.22 -5.60
N ALA A 32 -23.93 -2.01 -4.60
CA ALA A 32 -23.18 -3.17 -4.12
C ALA A 32 -22.79 -4.16 -5.22
N ALA A 33 -23.59 -4.28 -6.29
CA ALA A 33 -23.28 -5.14 -7.42
C ALA A 33 -21.97 -4.78 -8.16
N PHE A 34 -21.58 -3.51 -8.18
CA PHE A 34 -20.29 -3.08 -8.76
C PHE A 34 -19.09 -3.34 -7.84
N LEU A 35 -19.34 -3.69 -6.58
CA LEU A 35 -18.29 -3.98 -5.60
C LEU A 35 -17.82 -5.44 -5.66
N ILE A 36 -18.67 -6.34 -6.17
CA ILE A 36 -18.35 -7.76 -6.31
C ILE A 36 -17.15 -8.00 -7.24
N PRO A 37 -17.07 -7.41 -8.45
CA PRO A 37 -15.93 -7.63 -9.33
C PRO A 37 -14.62 -7.08 -8.77
N THR A 38 -14.68 -5.98 -8.02
CA THR A 38 -13.49 -5.30 -7.49
C THR A 38 -12.92 -6.06 -6.30
N ILE A 39 -13.74 -6.42 -5.32
CA ILE A 39 -13.33 -7.26 -4.20
C ILE A 39 -12.95 -8.66 -4.70
N GLY A 40 -13.75 -9.24 -5.59
CA GLY A 40 -13.53 -10.58 -6.14
C GLY A 40 -12.22 -10.69 -6.92
N SER A 41 -11.89 -9.72 -7.77
CA SER A 41 -10.62 -9.72 -8.52
C SER A 41 -9.42 -9.57 -7.60
N PHE A 42 -9.53 -8.74 -6.56
CA PHE A 42 -8.48 -8.59 -5.55
C PHE A 42 -8.27 -9.89 -4.75
N ALA A 43 -9.36 -10.46 -4.24
CA ALA A 43 -9.33 -11.71 -3.48
C ALA A 43 -8.79 -12.85 -4.33
N PHE A 44 -9.25 -12.97 -5.58
CA PHE A 44 -8.74 -13.97 -6.52
C PHE A 44 -7.25 -13.80 -6.80
N LYS A 45 -6.80 -12.56 -7.03
CA LYS A 45 -5.37 -12.25 -7.21
C LYS A 45 -4.54 -12.68 -6.00
N PHE A 46 -5.02 -12.38 -4.80
CA PHE A 46 -4.34 -12.70 -3.54
C PHE A 46 -4.31 -14.21 -3.26
N VAL A 47 -5.45 -14.88 -3.33
CA VAL A 47 -5.57 -16.33 -3.12
C VAL A 47 -4.74 -17.10 -4.15
N ARG A 48 -4.81 -16.71 -5.42
CA ARG A 48 -3.98 -17.32 -6.47
C ARG A 48 -2.50 -17.17 -6.18
N SER A 49 -2.06 -16.02 -5.63
CA SER A 49 -0.66 -15.81 -5.24
C SER A 49 -0.24 -16.80 -4.16
N LEU A 50 -1.03 -16.94 -3.09
CA LEU A 50 -0.73 -17.87 -2.00
C LEU A 50 -0.76 -19.33 -2.48
N TRP A 51 -1.73 -19.69 -3.30
CA TRP A 51 -1.88 -21.03 -3.86
C TRP A 51 -0.69 -21.42 -4.75
N LEU A 52 -0.27 -20.52 -5.65
CA LEU A 52 0.87 -20.78 -6.52
C LEU A 52 2.17 -20.94 -5.72
N TYR A 53 2.35 -20.17 -4.64
CA TYR A 53 3.50 -20.36 -3.75
C TYR A 53 3.47 -21.71 -3.05
N ALA A 54 2.32 -22.10 -2.48
CA ALA A 54 2.17 -23.38 -1.80
C ALA A 54 2.39 -24.58 -2.73
N VAL A 55 1.98 -24.49 -4.00
CA VAL A 55 2.09 -25.60 -4.96
C VAL A 55 3.44 -25.62 -5.68
N ARG A 56 4.04 -24.46 -5.96
CA ARG A 56 5.22 -24.38 -6.83
C ARG A 56 6.55 -24.29 -6.08
N VAL A 57 6.55 -23.82 -4.84
CA VAL A 57 7.74 -23.74 -4.00
C VAL A 57 7.70 -24.89 -3.00
N LYS A 58 8.52 -25.93 -3.25
CA LYS A 58 8.69 -27.03 -2.29
C LYS A 58 9.30 -26.48 -1.00
N ASP A 59 8.78 -26.94 0.14
CA ASP A 59 9.25 -26.65 1.50
C ASP A 59 9.00 -25.22 2.02
N CYS A 60 8.03 -24.49 1.46
CA CYS A 60 7.69 -23.13 1.92
C CYS A 60 6.71 -23.15 3.10
N SER A 61 7.04 -22.46 4.20
CA SER A 61 6.16 -22.25 5.34
C SER A 61 5.00 -21.32 4.98
N PHE A 62 3.86 -21.45 5.66
CA PHE A 62 2.70 -20.57 5.46
C PHE A 62 3.07 -19.09 5.66
N LEU A 63 3.94 -18.78 6.62
CA LEU A 63 4.40 -17.42 6.88
C LEU A 63 5.28 -16.87 5.75
N GLU A 64 6.08 -17.71 5.10
CA GLU A 64 6.91 -17.30 3.96
C GLU A 64 6.05 -17.04 2.72
N SER A 65 5.05 -17.89 2.47
CA SER A 65 4.07 -17.66 1.40
C SER A 65 3.27 -16.38 1.62
N LEU A 66 2.86 -16.11 2.87
CA LEU A 66 2.20 -14.86 3.23
C LEU A 66 3.12 -13.66 3.03
N GLY A 67 4.38 -13.75 3.48
CA GLY A 67 5.39 -12.70 3.28
C GLY A 67 5.65 -12.41 1.81
N ALA A 68 5.71 -13.44 0.96
CA ALA A 68 5.81 -13.30 -0.48
C ALA A 68 4.56 -12.65 -1.10
N GLY A 69 3.37 -12.99 -0.61
CA GLY A 69 2.11 -12.36 -0.99
C GLY A 69 2.08 -10.87 -0.64
N VAL A 70 2.48 -10.51 0.58
CA VAL A 70 2.59 -9.11 1.03
C VAL A 70 3.63 -8.34 0.20
N ALA A 71 4.77 -8.97 -0.12
CA ALA A 71 5.76 -8.36 -0.99
C ALA A 71 5.21 -8.09 -2.41
N ALA A 72 4.48 -9.05 -2.98
CA ALA A 72 3.83 -8.87 -4.28
C ALA A 72 2.78 -7.75 -4.26
N LEU A 73 2.03 -7.62 -3.15
CA LEU A 73 1.07 -6.53 -2.95
C LEU A 73 1.75 -5.17 -2.82
N GLY A 74 2.87 -5.07 -2.09
CA GLY A 74 3.58 -3.81 -1.88
C GLY A 74 4.15 -3.19 -3.16
N LEU A 75 4.42 -3.99 -4.19
CA LEU A 75 4.94 -3.52 -5.48
C LEU A 75 3.85 -2.97 -6.42
N THR A 76 2.57 -3.21 -6.12
CA THR A 76 1.45 -2.95 -7.05
C THR A 76 1.31 -1.49 -7.47
N HIS A 77 1.47 -0.53 -6.55
CA HIS A 77 1.39 0.90 -6.88
C HIS A 77 2.52 1.33 -7.82
N THR A 78 3.74 0.88 -7.54
CA THR A 78 4.90 1.17 -8.40
C THR A 78 4.72 0.57 -9.80
N VAL A 79 4.26 -0.68 -9.88
CA VAL A 79 3.95 -1.34 -11.18
C VAL A 79 2.81 -0.62 -11.91
N ALA A 80 1.77 -0.21 -11.21
CA ALA A 80 0.64 0.53 -11.76
C ALA A 80 1.10 1.86 -12.38
N LYS A 81 1.89 2.65 -11.65
CA LYS A 81 2.47 3.89 -12.16
C LYS A 81 3.40 3.66 -13.35
N ALA A 82 4.26 2.64 -13.29
CA ALA A 82 5.16 2.32 -14.39
C ALA A 82 4.37 1.97 -15.66
N MET A 83 3.31 1.18 -15.51
CA MET A 83 2.42 0.81 -16.60
C MET A 83 1.69 2.02 -17.19
N LEU A 84 1.04 2.86 -16.36
CA LEU A 84 0.32 4.05 -16.83
C LEU A 84 1.26 5.01 -17.58
N ASN A 85 2.47 5.21 -17.04
CA ASN A 85 3.50 5.99 -17.70
C ASN A 85 3.97 5.38 -19.03
N GLY A 86 4.11 4.05 -19.09
CA GLY A 86 4.50 3.35 -20.32
C GLY A 86 3.46 3.39 -21.43
N MET A 87 2.17 3.62 -21.10
CA MET A 87 1.14 3.84 -22.11
C MET A 87 1.21 5.23 -22.75
N ILE A 88 1.67 6.23 -22.00
CA ILE A 88 1.72 7.63 -22.46
C ILE A 88 3.10 7.98 -23.04
N THR A 89 4.16 7.31 -22.60
CA THR A 89 5.55 7.66 -22.93
C THR A 89 6.35 6.43 -23.35
N THR A 90 7.12 6.58 -24.44
CA THR A 90 7.93 5.50 -25.03
C THR A 90 9.40 5.53 -24.58
N SER A 91 9.96 6.70 -24.26
CA SER A 91 11.42 6.88 -24.12
C SER A 91 11.87 7.47 -22.77
N LYS A 92 11.67 6.72 -21.68
CA LYS A 92 12.25 7.12 -20.38
C LYS A 92 13.75 6.77 -20.32
N PRO A 93 14.63 7.72 -19.97
CA PRO A 93 16.05 7.43 -19.77
C PRO A 93 16.28 6.58 -18.51
N PHE A 94 17.41 5.86 -18.46
CA PHE A 94 17.87 5.18 -17.25
C PHE A 94 18.39 6.20 -16.24
N ILE A 95 17.49 6.72 -15.40
CA ILE A 95 17.86 7.56 -14.27
C ILE A 95 18.45 6.67 -13.17
N ARG A 96 19.56 7.12 -12.59
CA ARG A 96 20.19 6.44 -11.43
C ARG A 96 19.21 6.47 -10.27
N THR A 97 18.94 5.30 -9.68
CA THR A 97 18.09 5.19 -8.49
C THR A 97 18.83 5.76 -7.27
N PRO A 98 18.27 6.77 -6.59
CA PRO A 98 18.90 7.35 -5.39
C PRO A 98 18.76 6.37 -4.21
N LYS A 99 19.88 5.82 -3.73
CA LYS A 99 19.93 4.82 -2.65
C LYS A 99 19.69 5.38 -1.24
N CYS A 100 19.57 6.71 -1.09
CA CYS A 100 19.33 7.40 0.18
C CYS A 100 20.29 6.99 1.33
N GLU A 101 21.55 6.69 1.04
CA GLU A 101 22.54 6.20 2.02
C GLU A 101 22.86 7.22 3.12
N ASP A 102 22.79 8.52 2.81
CA ASP A 102 23.10 9.61 3.76
C ASP A 102 21.97 9.90 4.76
N LYS A 103 20.78 9.32 4.57
CA LYS A 103 19.59 9.66 5.34
C LYS A 103 19.39 8.71 6.53
N PRO A 104 18.74 9.18 7.62
CA PRO A 104 18.34 8.30 8.70
C PRO A 104 17.52 7.13 8.16
N PRO A 105 17.71 5.91 8.67
CA PRO A 105 17.04 4.72 8.18
C PRO A 105 15.51 4.88 8.09
N LEU A 106 14.86 5.37 9.15
CA LEU A 106 13.41 5.62 9.14
C LEU A 106 12.99 6.69 8.12
N ALA A 107 13.77 7.75 7.96
CA ALA A 107 13.48 8.78 6.97
C ALA A 107 13.61 8.22 5.54
N ALA A 108 14.59 7.35 5.29
CA ALA A 108 14.74 6.67 4.01
C ALA A 108 13.53 5.78 3.69
N ALA A 109 12.98 5.06 4.69
CA ALA A 109 11.75 4.25 4.52
C ALA A 109 10.57 5.11 4.02
N PHE A 110 10.28 6.22 4.71
CA PHE A 110 9.17 7.10 4.33
C PHE A 110 9.37 7.79 2.99
N ILE A 111 10.61 8.16 2.65
CA ILE A 111 10.92 8.77 1.37
C ILE A 111 10.66 7.77 0.23
N GLN A 112 10.99 6.49 0.44
CA GLN A 112 10.80 5.45 -0.56
C GLN A 112 9.31 5.16 -0.83
N VAL A 113 8.46 5.26 0.19
CA VAL A 113 7.02 4.89 0.14
C VAL A 113 6.14 6.13 0.37
N ARG A 114 6.60 7.30 -0.06
CA ARG A 114 5.88 8.57 0.16
C ARG A 114 4.51 8.57 -0.49
N GLU A 115 4.40 8.04 -1.71
CA GLU A 115 3.14 8.08 -2.44
C GLU A 115 2.15 7.05 -1.91
N GLU A 116 2.63 5.85 -1.61
CA GLU A 116 1.79 4.79 -1.07
C GLU A 116 1.33 5.11 0.35
N SER A 117 2.16 5.75 1.17
CA SER A 117 1.76 6.23 2.50
C SER A 117 0.71 7.34 2.42
N LEU A 118 0.82 8.25 1.44
CA LEU A 118 -0.20 9.27 1.18
C LEU A 118 -1.53 8.62 0.74
N MET A 119 -1.48 7.66 -0.20
CA MET A 119 -2.67 6.93 -0.66
C MET A 119 -3.33 6.15 0.49
N LEU A 120 -2.53 5.50 1.34
CA LEU A 120 -3.01 4.81 2.52
C LEU A 120 -3.72 5.78 3.48
N ALA A 121 -3.10 6.92 3.77
CA ALA A 121 -3.66 7.94 4.65
C ALA A 121 -4.97 8.52 4.11
N LEU A 122 -5.06 8.77 2.80
CA LEU A 122 -6.30 9.24 2.17
C LEU A 122 -7.41 8.20 2.25
N LEU A 123 -7.11 6.93 1.94
CA LEU A 123 -8.10 5.85 2.00
C LEU A 123 -8.64 5.66 3.42
N TRP A 124 -7.74 5.64 4.41
CA TRP A 124 -8.13 5.49 5.82
C TRP A 124 -8.84 6.73 6.34
N GLY A 125 -8.37 7.93 6.01
CA GLY A 125 -9.01 9.18 6.42
C GLY A 125 -10.44 9.29 5.91
N VAL A 126 -10.67 8.93 4.64
CA VAL A 126 -12.00 8.87 4.05
C VAL A 126 -12.86 7.77 4.69
N ALA A 127 -12.31 6.57 4.91
CA ALA A 127 -13.04 5.47 5.55
C ALA A 127 -13.50 5.86 6.96
N VAL A 128 -12.62 6.47 7.77
CA VAL A 128 -12.96 6.99 9.10
C VAL A 128 -14.03 8.09 8.99
N ALA A 129 -13.89 9.02 8.05
CA ALA A 129 -14.86 10.09 7.86
C ALA A 129 -16.28 9.54 7.58
N PHE A 130 -16.41 8.51 6.74
CA PHE A 130 -17.70 7.81 6.54
C PHE A 130 -18.24 7.18 7.82
N LEU A 131 -17.39 6.47 8.58
CA LEU A 131 -17.80 5.81 9.83
C LEU A 131 -18.24 6.81 10.91
N THR A 132 -17.67 8.02 10.92
CA THR A 132 -18.02 9.08 11.88
C THR A 132 -19.18 9.96 11.43
N SER A 133 -19.62 9.86 10.17
CA SER A 133 -20.65 10.73 9.60
C SER A 133 -22.05 10.13 9.80
N PRO A 134 -22.98 10.80 10.50
CA PRO A 134 -24.34 10.29 10.72
C PRO A 134 -25.13 10.10 9.42
N HIS A 135 -24.81 10.88 8.39
CA HIS A 135 -25.45 10.83 7.07
C HIS A 135 -25.15 9.53 6.30
N PHE A 136 -24.15 8.75 6.72
CA PHE A 136 -23.68 7.56 6.02
C PHE A 136 -23.77 6.29 6.88
N ALA A 137 -24.76 6.21 7.79
CA ALA A 137 -24.99 5.05 8.65
C ALA A 137 -25.68 3.85 7.95
N ASP A 138 -25.94 3.95 6.64
CA ASP A 138 -26.62 2.91 5.86
C ASP A 138 -25.72 1.71 5.53
N SER A 139 -26.33 0.54 5.31
CA SER A 139 -25.63 -0.69 4.88
C SER A 139 -24.80 -0.50 3.61
N HIS A 140 -25.24 0.35 2.68
CA HIS A 140 -24.50 0.65 1.45
C HIS A 140 -23.18 1.38 1.72
N SER A 141 -23.18 2.30 2.68
CA SER A 141 -21.99 3.05 3.10
C SER A 141 -20.98 2.14 3.78
N LEU A 142 -21.45 1.19 4.59
CA LEU A 142 -20.58 0.18 5.21
C LEU A 142 -19.91 -0.73 4.17
N LEU A 143 -20.64 -1.13 3.13
CA LEU A 143 -20.06 -1.89 2.02
C LEU A 143 -19.00 -1.08 1.26
N TRP A 144 -19.25 0.22 1.05
CA TRP A 144 -18.28 1.12 0.43
C TRP A 144 -17.01 1.27 1.27
N VAL A 145 -17.15 1.41 2.60
CA VAL A 145 -16.01 1.40 3.53
C VAL A 145 -15.22 0.09 3.40
N GLY A 146 -15.90 -1.06 3.30
CA GLY A 146 -15.25 -2.34 3.05
C GLY A 146 -14.39 -2.35 1.79
N VAL A 147 -14.84 -1.71 0.71
CA VAL A 147 -14.07 -1.57 -0.54
C VAL A 147 -12.85 -0.69 -0.34
N LEU A 148 -13.00 0.46 0.34
CA LEU A 148 -11.89 1.35 0.66
C LEU A 148 -10.82 0.63 1.49
N LEU A 149 -11.24 -0.21 2.44
CA LEU A 149 -10.33 -1.03 3.24
C LEU A 149 -9.60 -2.07 2.40
N VAL A 150 -10.30 -2.80 1.52
CA VAL A 150 -9.69 -3.77 0.59
C VAL A 150 -8.69 -3.07 -0.35
N GLN A 151 -9.04 -1.90 -0.88
CA GLN A 151 -8.14 -1.07 -1.69
C GLN A 151 -6.92 -0.57 -0.91
N SER A 152 -7.01 -0.43 0.41
CA SER A 152 -5.90 0.04 1.25
C SER A 152 -4.81 -1.02 1.49
N VAL A 153 -5.15 -2.31 1.34
CA VAL A 153 -4.25 -3.44 1.64
C VAL A 153 -2.92 -3.40 0.87
N PRO A 154 -2.87 -3.10 -0.45
CA PRO A 154 -1.60 -3.02 -1.17
C PRO A 154 -0.70 -1.88 -0.68
N TYR A 155 -1.29 -0.72 -0.33
CA TYR A 155 -0.55 0.42 0.20
C TYR A 155 -0.03 0.15 1.62
N ALA A 156 -0.85 -0.48 2.47
CA ALA A 156 -0.42 -0.96 3.78
C ALA A 156 0.74 -1.96 3.66
N SER A 157 0.66 -2.86 2.67
CA SER A 157 1.72 -3.83 2.38
C SER A 157 3.03 -3.14 1.97
N ALA A 158 2.96 -2.10 1.14
CA ALA A 158 4.14 -1.31 0.72
C ALA A 158 4.81 -0.61 1.92
N VAL A 159 4.02 0.03 2.79
CA VAL A 159 4.52 0.69 4.00
C VAL A 159 5.16 -0.33 4.95
N LEU A 160 4.49 -1.45 5.19
CA LEU A 160 5.00 -2.51 6.05
C LEU A 160 6.33 -3.08 5.52
N LEU A 161 6.42 -3.35 4.21
CA LEU A 161 7.65 -3.88 3.61
C LEU A 161 8.82 -2.89 3.70
N SER A 162 8.54 -1.59 3.53
CA SER A 162 9.55 -0.54 3.67
C SER A 162 10.09 -0.44 5.10
N LEU A 163 9.22 -0.56 6.10
CA LEU A 163 9.63 -0.60 7.51
C LEU A 163 10.47 -1.85 7.82
N ILE A 164 10.08 -3.02 7.30
CA ILE A 164 10.85 -4.27 7.46
C ILE A 164 12.23 -4.14 6.82
N ASN A 165 12.32 -3.56 5.61
CA ASN A 165 13.58 -3.39 4.89
C ASN A 165 14.60 -2.56 5.68
N VAL A 166 14.13 -1.60 6.46
CA VAL A 166 14.98 -0.67 7.23
C VAL A 166 15.32 -1.21 8.63
N MET A 167 14.52 -2.13 9.19
CA MET A 167 14.70 -2.67 10.53
C MET A 167 16.13 -3.19 10.85
N PRO A 168 16.82 -3.93 9.96
CA PRO A 168 18.18 -4.41 10.25
C PRO A 168 19.20 -3.27 10.43
N SER A 169 19.02 -2.17 9.69
CA SER A 169 19.92 -1.01 9.76
C SER A 169 19.74 -0.21 11.07
N LEU A 170 18.54 -0.25 11.66
CA LEU A 170 18.26 0.33 12.97
C LEU A 170 18.96 -0.46 14.07
N PHE A 171 18.84 -1.79 14.02
CA PHE A 171 19.47 -2.68 15.00
C PHE A 171 21.00 -2.56 14.97
N ARG A 172 21.61 -2.59 13.77
CA ARG A 172 23.07 -2.47 13.60
C ARG A 172 23.61 -1.09 14.01
N ARG A 173 22.81 -0.02 13.89
CA ARG A 173 23.19 1.33 14.35
C ARG A 173 23.25 1.39 15.87
N ASN A 174 22.34 0.72 16.57
CA ASN A 174 22.32 0.70 18.03
C ASN A 174 23.57 0.02 18.60
N GLU A 175 23.93 -1.13 18.02
CA GLU A 175 25.14 -1.89 18.40
C GLU A 175 26.44 -1.08 18.18
N LYS A 176 26.55 -0.35 17.07
CA LYS A 176 27.69 0.56 16.83
C LYS A 176 27.74 1.75 17.80
N SER A 177 26.58 2.28 18.18
CA SER A 177 26.49 3.37 19.16
C SER A 177 26.89 2.90 20.55
N GLU A 178 26.52 1.67 20.91
CA GLU A 178 26.86 1.03 22.18
C GLU A 178 28.37 0.69 22.24
N ALA A 179 28.93 0.12 21.15
CA ALA A 179 30.36 -0.16 21.06
C ALA A 179 31.24 1.10 21.06
N SER A 180 30.79 2.19 20.43
CA SER A 180 31.51 3.49 20.45
C SER A 180 31.42 4.19 21.82
N GLY A 181 30.37 3.94 22.61
CA GLY A 181 30.24 4.45 23.98
C GLY A 181 31.13 3.72 24.98
N VAL A 182 31.41 2.44 24.74
CA VAL A 182 32.33 1.61 25.56
C VAL A 182 33.80 1.89 25.23
N LEU A 183 34.11 2.33 24.01
CA LEU A 183 35.45 2.68 23.53
C LEU A 183 35.83 4.15 23.75
N SER A 184 35.18 4.86 24.67
CA SER A 184 35.68 6.14 25.18
C SER A 184 36.45 5.90 26.49
N PRO A 185 37.71 5.43 26.47
CA PRO A 185 38.53 5.42 27.67
C PRO A 185 38.81 6.87 28.10
N ALA A 186 38.73 7.06 29.41
CA ALA A 186 38.99 8.30 30.13
C ALA A 186 40.19 9.10 29.59
N GLU A 187 39.98 10.39 29.36
CA GLU A 187 41.01 11.42 29.52
C GLU A 187 41.18 11.75 31.01
#